data_AF-A0A9N8IYN2-F1
#
_entry.id   AF-A0A9N8IYN2-F1
#
_cell.length_a   1.000
_cell.length_b   1.000
_cell.length_c   1.000
_cell.angle_alpha   90.00
_cell.angle_beta   90.00
_cell.angle_gamma   90.00
#
_symmetry.space_group_name_H-M   'P 1'
#
loop_
_entity.id
_entity.type
_entity.pdbx_description
1 polymer ?
#
loop_
_entity_poly.entity_id
_entity_poly.type
_entity_poly.pdbx_seq_one_letter_code
_entity_poly.pdbx_strand_id
1 'polypeptide(L)' 'MKMTNFIKILSFTLLIVSIVSCSVHNSSSSSGKIPPGQAKKASGSKSAKAYAPGQQKKRR' A
#
# COMPACT_ATOMS: atom_id res chain seq x y z
N MET A 1 23.90 31.86 -14.22
CA MET A 1 22.77 31.86 -13.27
C MET A 1 23.23 32.53 -11.98
N LYS A 2 22.43 33.41 -11.37
CA LYS A 2 22.78 34.06 -10.10
C LYS A 2 22.87 32.99 -9.00
N MET A 3 23.85 33.10 -8.10
CA MET A 3 24.08 32.15 -6.98
C MET A 3 22.81 31.92 -6.16
N THR A 4 21.98 32.96 -6.00
CA THR A 4 20.69 32.91 -5.34
C THR A 4 19.67 31.99 -6.02
N ASN A 5 19.67 31.92 -7.35
CA ASN A 5 18.79 31.02 -8.11
C ASN A 5 19.26 29.56 -7.98
N PHE A 6 20.58 29.34 -7.91
CA PHE A 6 21.14 28.00 -7.71
C PHE A 6 20.79 27.44 -6.32
N ILE A 7 20.89 28.27 -5.28
CA ILE A 7 20.51 27.90 -3.90
C ILE A 7 19.02 27.54 -3.82
N LYS A 8 18.15 28.29 -4.52
CA LYS A 8 16.71 27.99 -4.59
C LYS A 8 16.44 26.65 -5.27
N ILE A 9 17.11 26.37 -6.39
CA ILE A 9 16.96 25.10 -7.13
C ILE A 9 17.46 23.91 -6.29
N LEU A 10 18.60 24.07 -5.60
CA LEU A 10 19.15 23.01 -4.75
C LEU A 10 18.25 22.69 -3.55
N SER A 11 17.74 23.72 -2.88
CA SER A 11 16.80 23.56 -1.76
C SER A 11 15.50 22.88 -2.19
N PHE A 12 14.94 23.25 -3.35
CA PHE A 12 13.72 22.66 -3.87
C PHE A 12 13.91 21.19 -4.24
N THR A 13 15.03 20.86 -4.90
CA THR A 13 15.35 19.47 -5.27
C THR A 13 15.46 18.56 -4.06
N LEU A 14 16.10 19.04 -2.97
CA LEU A 14 16.26 18.27 -1.74
C LEU A 14 14.90 17.93 -1.09
N LEU A 15 13.97 18.89 -1.08
CA LEU A 15 12.63 18.71 -0.51
C LEU A 15 11.84 17.62 -1.25
N ILE A 16 11.93 17.59 -2.58
CA ILE A 16 11.23 16.60 -3.42
C ILE A 16 11.79 15.19 -3.15
N VAL A 17 13.10 15.03 -3.04
CA VAL A 17 13.73 13.73 -2.77
C VAL A 17 13.30 13.16 -1.41
N SER A 18 13.12 13.99 -0.39
CA SER A 18 12.67 13.55 0.94
C SER A 18 11.27 12.95 0.93
N ILE A 19 10.34 13.47 0.10
CA ILE A 19 8.96 12.99 0.04
C ILE A 19 8.87 11.64 -0.69
N VAL A 20 9.73 11.40 -1.69
CA VAL A 20 9.74 10.17 -2.49
C VAL A 20 10.29 8.96 -1.73
N SER A 21 11.09 9.18 -0.67
CA SER A 21 11.76 8.10 0.08
C SER A 21 10.81 7.26 0.95
N CYS A 22 9.52 7.59 1.02
CA CYS A 22 8.52 6.76 1.71
C CYS A 22 8.26 5.45 0.94
N SER A 23 9.09 4.43 1.19
CA SER A 23 8.87 3.06 0.70
C SER A 23 7.98 2.27 1.65
N VAL A 24 6.85 1.77 1.16
CA VAL A 24 5.98 0.87 1.91
C VAL A 24 6.53 -0.56 1.79
N HIS A 25 7.09 -1.08 2.87
CA HIS A 25 7.53 -2.47 2.92
C HIS A 25 6.30 -3.38 3.02
N ASN A 26 5.79 -3.84 1.87
CA ASN A 26 4.66 -4.78 1.84
C ASN A 26 5.19 -6.18 2.18
N SER A 27 5.02 -6.62 3.43
CA SER A 27 5.29 -8.00 3.85
C SER A 27 4.22 -8.93 3.28
N SER A 28 4.29 -9.18 1.96
CA SER A 28 3.49 -10.21 1.33
C SER A 28 3.99 -11.57 1.80
N SER A 29 3.23 -12.23 2.68
CA SER A 29 3.47 -13.63 3.04
C SER A 29 3.52 -14.47 1.75
N SER A 30 4.65 -15.14 1.51
CA SER A 30 5.02 -15.92 0.31
C SER A 30 4.02 -17.02 -0.10
N SER A 31 2.90 -17.22 0.60
CA SER A 31 2.01 -18.36 0.35
C SER A 31 1.07 -18.19 -0.87
N GLY A 32 1.13 -17.07 -1.59
CA GLY A 32 0.24 -16.78 -2.73
C GLY A 32 -1.25 -16.73 -2.33
N LYS A 33 -1.55 -16.77 -1.02
CA LYS A 33 -2.90 -16.65 -0.48
C LYS A 33 -3.12 -15.20 -0.06
N ILE A 34 -4.15 -14.59 -0.64
CA ILE A 34 -4.62 -13.27 -0.23
C ILE A 34 -5.10 -13.41 1.22
N PRO A 35 -4.61 -12.60 2.18
CA PRO A 35 -5.04 -12.70 3.57
C PRO A 35 -6.55 -12.43 3.65
N PRO A 36 -7.27 -13.09 4.57
CA PRO A 36 -8.73 -13.09 4.62
C PRO A 36 -9.33 -11.67 4.69
N GLY A 37 -8.65 -10.74 5.35
CA GLY A 37 -9.04 -9.33 5.40
C GLY A 37 -8.97 -8.62 4.04
N GLN A 38 -7.97 -8.93 3.22
CA GLN A 38 -7.85 -8.41 1.85
C GLN A 38 -8.86 -9.09 0.91
N ALA A 39 -9.07 -10.40 1.06
CA ALA A 39 -10.06 -11.13 0.27
C ALA A 39 -11.50 -10.62 0.53
N LYS A 40 -11.84 -10.28 1.77
CA LYS A 40 -13.12 -9.65 2.11
C LYS A 40 -13.27 -8.27 1.45
N LYS A 41 -12.23 -7.43 1.50
CA LYS A 41 -12.22 -6.11 0.86
C LYS A 41 -12.43 -6.22 -0.66
N ALA A 42 -11.69 -7.10 -1.32
CA ALA A 42 -11.81 -7.33 -2.77
C ALA A 42 -13.19 -7.89 -3.17
N SER A 43 -13.83 -8.69 -2.32
CA SER A 43 -15.15 -9.26 -2.62
C SER A 43 -16.33 -8.31 -2.43
N GLY A 44 -16.15 -7.15 -1.79
CA GLY A 44 -17.25 -6.20 -1.53
C GLY A 44 -18.41 -6.75 -0.66
N SER A 45 -18.21 -7.90 -0.01
CA SER A 45 -19.28 -8.59 0.72
C SER A 45 -19.59 -7.89 2.04
N LYS A 46 -20.88 -7.63 2.29
CA LYS A 46 -21.37 -6.97 3.52
C LYS A 46 -21.07 -7.76 4.81
N SER A 47 -20.82 -9.08 4.71
CA SER A 47 -20.56 -9.96 5.86
C SER A 47 -19.16 -10.61 5.82
N ALA A 48 -18.48 -10.64 6.96
CA ALA A 48 -17.16 -11.28 7.14
C ALA A 48 -17.23 -12.79 7.36
N LYS A 49 -18.43 -13.34 7.59
CA LYS A 49 -18.60 -14.73 8.06
C LYS A 49 -18.06 -15.76 7.07
N ALA A 50 -18.13 -15.47 5.77
CA ALA A 50 -17.60 -16.34 4.72
C ALA A 50 -16.05 -16.32 4.59
N TYR A 51 -15.37 -15.43 5.30
CA TYR A 51 -13.90 -15.28 5.27
C TYR A 51 -13.24 -15.70 6.58
N ALA A 52 -14.01 -16.16 7.58
CA ALA A 52 -13.47 -16.66 8.83
C ALA A 52 -12.80 -18.04 8.62
N PRO A 53 -11.67 -18.32 9.29
CA PRO A 53 -10.99 -19.60 9.18
C PRO A 53 -11.91 -20.74 9.60
N GLY A 54 -12.02 -21.78 8.77
CA GLY A 54 -12.90 -22.95 8.99
C GLY A 54 -14.33 -22.82 8.43
N GLN A 55 -14.71 -21.69 7.82
CA GLN A 55 -16.01 -21.56 7.15
C GLN A 55 -15.90 -21.90 5.66
N GLN A 56 -16.66 -22.89 5.18
CA GLN A 56 -16.79 -23.14 3.73
C GLN A 56 -17.60 -22.00 3.08
N LYS A 57 -17.00 -21.34 2.09
CA LYS A 57 -17.68 -20.34 1.27
C LYS A 57 -18.74 -21.03 0.43
N LYS A 58 -20.00 -21.03 0.89
CA LYS A 58 -21.14 -21.44 0.05
C LYS A 58 -21.27 -20.45 -1.10
N ARG A 59 -20.89 -20.89 -2.30
CA ARG A 59 -21.31 -20.26 -3.55
C ARG A 59 -22.74 -20.75 -3.81
N ARG A 60 -23.70 -19.84 -3.92
CA ARG A 60 -24.96 -20.15 -4.58
C ARG A 60 -24.73 -20.14 -6.08
#